data_AF-A0A950HCS4-F1
#
_entry.id   AF-A0A950HCS4-F1
#
_cell.length_a   1.000
_cell.length_b   1.000
_cell.length_c   1.000
_cell.angle_alpha   90.00
_cell.angle_beta   90.00
_cell.angle_gamma   90.00
#
_symmetry.space_group_name_H-M   'P 1'
#
loop_
_entity.id
_entity.type
_entity.pdbx_description
1 polymer ?
#
loop_
_entity_poly.entity_id
_entity_poly.type
_entity_poly.pdbx_seq_one_letter_code
_entity_poly.pdbx_strand_id
1 'polypeptide(L)'
;MMGANVEGEHGNEHHRQFRAIQRWSGMVGGGALAVYGLTRRSRSGLALAAAGGLVAYASSKIPCEGMEAEARNSVVVNVPAEQAFQFWRRLENLPSFMRHLQSVTDLGNGRSRWIAFGPGGTEVT
;
A
#
# COMPACT_ATOMS: atom_id res chain seq x y z
N MET A 1 3.25 32.00 25.59
CA MET A 1 4.24 31.83 24.52
C MET A 1 5.09 30.62 24.85
N MET A 2 4.89 29.50 24.15
CA MET A 2 5.80 28.34 24.17
C MET A 2 5.71 27.73 22.79
N GLY A 3 6.74 27.96 21.97
CA GLY A 3 6.87 27.34 20.65
C GLY A 3 7.23 25.87 20.82
N ALA A 4 6.49 24.99 20.17
CA ALA A 4 6.91 23.62 19.93
C ALA A 4 7.34 23.55 18.46
N ASN A 5 8.66 23.56 18.25
CA ASN A 5 9.29 23.21 16.98
C ASN A 5 8.88 21.78 16.64
N VAL A 6 8.11 21.59 15.57
CA VAL A 6 7.97 20.31 14.91
C VAL A 6 9.01 20.27 13.79
N GLU A 7 10.26 19.98 14.17
CA GLU A 7 11.26 19.50 13.23
C GLU A 7 11.12 17.98 13.16
N GLY A 8 10.47 17.52 12.10
CA GLY A 8 10.39 16.11 11.76
C GLY A 8 9.94 15.97 10.32
N GLU A 9 10.61 15.08 9.57
CA GLU A 9 10.26 14.62 8.23
C GLU A 9 10.84 15.40 7.01
N HIS A 10 12.16 15.61 6.97
CA HIS A 10 12.89 15.88 5.71
C HIS A 10 13.98 14.83 5.39
N GLY A 11 13.75 13.56 5.77
CA GLY A 11 14.78 12.51 5.71
C GLY A 11 14.35 11.15 5.16
N ASN A 12 13.28 11.04 4.36
CA ASN A 12 12.71 9.73 4.00
C ASN A 12 12.31 9.54 2.51
N GLU A 13 12.75 10.39 1.60
CA GLU A 13 12.39 10.28 0.18
C GLU A 13 13.28 9.30 -0.60
N HIS A 14 14.59 9.26 -0.31
CA HIS A 14 15.53 8.41 -1.06
C HIS A 14 15.28 6.90 -0.90
N HIS A 15 14.89 6.43 0.29
CA HIS A 15 14.59 5.00 0.50
C HIS A 15 13.28 4.55 -0.14
N ARG A 16 12.30 5.46 -0.32
CA ARG A 16 11.03 5.14 -1.01
C ARG A 16 11.24 4.95 -2.52
N GLN A 17 12.11 5.74 -3.13
CA GLN A 17 12.36 5.69 -4.57
C GLN A 17 13.04 4.38 -5.00
N PHE A 18 14.00 3.88 -4.21
CA PHE A 18 14.63 2.59 -4.46
C PHE A 18 13.62 1.42 -4.38
N ARG A 19 12.68 1.45 -3.43
CA ARG A 19 11.62 0.42 -3.33
C ARG A 19 10.62 0.52 -4.48
N ALA A 20 10.32 1.71 -4.97
CA ALA A 20 9.41 1.90 -6.12
C ALA A 20 9.99 1.35 -7.43
N ILE A 21 11.30 1.53 -7.67
CA ILE A 21 12.00 1.03 -8.87
C ILE A 21 12.24 -0.48 -8.79
N GLN A 22 12.48 -1.04 -7.60
CA GLN A 22 12.65 -2.49 -7.42
C GLN A 22 11.38 -3.27 -7.79
N ARG A 23 10.19 -2.70 -7.50
CA ARG A 23 8.87 -3.33 -7.64
C ARG A 23 8.48 -3.69 -9.06
N TRP A 24 8.99 -2.96 -10.05
CA TRP A 24 8.63 -3.15 -11.46
C TRP A 24 9.81 -3.59 -12.32
N SER A 25 10.96 -3.85 -11.71
CA SER A 25 12.21 -4.14 -12.43
C SER A 25 12.10 -5.36 -13.36
N GLY A 26 11.42 -6.43 -12.92
CA GLY A 26 11.18 -7.62 -13.75
C GLY A 26 10.21 -7.37 -14.91
N MET A 27 9.18 -6.52 -14.71
CA MET A 27 8.21 -6.18 -15.75
C MET A 27 8.80 -5.22 -16.80
N VAL A 28 9.52 -4.18 -16.34
CA VAL A 28 10.19 -3.22 -17.21
C VAL A 28 11.36 -3.86 -17.96
N GLY A 29 12.19 -4.64 -17.26
CA GLY A 29 13.32 -5.36 -17.85
C GLY A 29 12.89 -6.43 -18.84
N GLY A 30 11.90 -7.25 -18.49
CA GLY A 30 11.34 -8.27 -19.38
C GLY A 30 10.65 -7.68 -20.60
N GLY A 31 9.87 -6.60 -20.43
CA GLY A 31 9.21 -5.89 -21.52
C GLY A 31 10.20 -5.21 -22.49
N ALA A 32 11.26 -4.59 -21.96
CA ALA A 32 12.31 -3.99 -22.79
C ALA A 32 13.04 -5.05 -23.63
N LEU A 33 13.37 -6.21 -23.04
CA LEU A 33 13.96 -7.34 -23.77
C LEU A 33 13.02 -7.91 -24.84
N ALA A 34 11.71 -7.97 -24.53
CA ALA A 34 10.69 -8.43 -25.47
C ALA A 34 10.62 -7.54 -26.72
N VAL A 35 10.49 -6.22 -26.51
CA VAL A 35 10.46 -5.23 -27.59
C VAL A 35 11.77 -5.23 -28.38
N TYR A 36 12.92 -5.30 -27.68
CA TYR A 36 14.23 -5.33 -28.32
C TYR A 36 14.47 -6.59 -29.17
N GLY A 37 13.96 -7.74 -28.74
CA GLY A 37 14.01 -8.99 -29.52
C GLY A 37 13.17 -8.90 -30.79
N LEU A 38 12.00 -8.25 -30.72
CA LEU A 38 11.10 -8.07 -31.87
C LEU A 38 11.64 -7.11 -32.93
N THR A 39 12.39 -6.07 -32.54
CA THR A 39 12.97 -5.11 -33.50
C THR A 39 14.07 -5.71 -34.38
N ARG A 40 14.75 -6.78 -33.93
CA ARG A 40 15.83 -7.43 -34.69
C ARG A 40 15.37 -8.45 -35.75
N ARG A 41 14.07 -8.75 -35.85
CA ARG A 41 13.43 -9.60 -36.90
C ARG A 41 14.24 -10.84 -37.31
N SER A 42 14.89 -11.50 -36.34
CA SER A 42 15.78 -12.66 -36.53
C SER A 42 15.35 -13.82 -35.61
N ARG A 43 15.78 -15.06 -35.94
CA ARG A 43 15.47 -16.26 -35.13
C ARG A 43 15.95 -16.12 -33.68
N SER A 44 17.14 -15.53 -33.47
CA SER A 44 17.66 -15.23 -32.13
C SER A 44 16.91 -14.09 -31.44
N GLY A 45 16.42 -13.10 -32.21
CA GLY A 45 15.57 -12.02 -31.71
C GLY A 45 14.23 -12.53 -31.18
N LEU A 46 13.60 -13.49 -31.85
CA LEU A 46 12.36 -14.13 -31.37
C LEU A 46 12.58 -14.92 -30.07
N ALA A 47 13.72 -15.61 -29.94
CA ALA A 47 14.06 -16.31 -28.71
C ALA A 47 14.23 -15.34 -27.52
N LEU A 48 14.92 -14.22 -27.74
CA LEU A 48 15.04 -13.13 -26.76
C LEU A 48 13.67 -12.53 -26.42
N ALA A 49 12.81 -12.36 -27.43
CA ALA A 49 11.48 -11.79 -27.24
C ALA A 49 10.60 -12.68 -26.35
N ALA A 50 10.62 -13.99 -26.62
CA ALA A 50 9.90 -14.98 -25.83
C ALA A 50 10.44 -15.05 -24.38
N ALA A 51 11.76 -15.04 -24.21
CA ALA A 51 12.38 -15.03 -22.89
C ALA A 51 12.01 -13.77 -22.09
N GLY A 52 12.10 -12.59 -22.70
CA GLY A 52 11.70 -11.31 -22.07
C GLY A 52 10.21 -11.27 -21.71
N GLY A 53 9.35 -11.75 -22.61
CA GLY A 53 7.91 -11.85 -22.37
C GLY A 53 7.55 -12.81 -21.24
N LEU A 54 8.23 -13.95 -21.14
CA LEU A 54 8.05 -14.90 -20.02
C LEU A 54 8.48 -14.29 -18.69
N VAL A 55 9.60 -13.58 -18.64
CA VAL A 55 10.06 -12.89 -17.41
C VAL A 55 9.07 -11.80 -17.00
N ALA A 56 8.58 -10.99 -17.94
CA ALA A 56 7.58 -9.96 -17.65
C ALA A 56 6.25 -10.58 -17.16
N TYR A 57 5.79 -11.67 -17.79
CA TYR A 57 4.57 -12.37 -17.40
C TYR A 57 4.71 -13.03 -16.01
N ALA A 58 5.80 -13.75 -15.77
CA ALA A 58 6.08 -14.36 -14.46
C ALA A 58 6.17 -13.30 -13.35
N SER A 59 6.81 -12.15 -13.62
CA SER A 59 6.90 -11.04 -12.67
C SER A 59 5.52 -10.48 -12.27
N SER A 60 4.55 -10.49 -13.20
CA SER A 60 3.17 -10.05 -12.92
C SER A 60 2.39 -11.01 -12.01
N LYS A 61 2.84 -12.27 -11.92
CA LYS A 61 2.21 -13.34 -11.16
C LYS A 61 2.89 -13.60 -9.81
N ILE A 62 4.00 -12.93 -9.51
CA ILE A 62 4.63 -13.00 -8.18
C ILE A 62 3.58 -12.49 -7.18
N PRO A 63 3.03 -13.35 -6.31
CA PRO A 63 2.10 -12.89 -5.31
C PRO A 63 2.84 -11.88 -4.42
N CYS A 64 2.14 -10.84 -4.00
CA CYS A 64 2.62 -9.94 -2.95
C CYS A 64 2.60 -10.67 -1.59
N GLU A 65 3.28 -11.82 -1.50
CA GLU A 65 3.29 -12.69 -0.35
C GLU A 65 4.27 -12.10 0.67
N GLY A 66 3.77 -11.77 1.87
CA GLY A 66 4.59 -11.27 2.97
C GLY A 66 4.78 -9.75 3.03
N MET A 67 3.96 -8.94 2.35
CA MET A 67 3.95 -7.50 2.62
C MET A 67 3.14 -7.23 3.90
N GLU A 68 3.73 -7.52 5.06
CA GLU A 68 3.24 -6.97 6.33
C GLU A 68 3.30 -5.44 6.22
N ALA A 69 2.14 -4.82 6.01
CA ALA A 69 2.01 -3.38 5.94
C ALA A 69 1.78 -2.85 7.35
N GLU A 70 2.84 -2.39 8.02
CA GLU A 70 2.68 -1.57 9.23
C GLU A 70 2.33 -0.14 8.81
N ALA A 71 1.15 0.32 9.23
CA ALA A 71 0.73 1.71 9.10
C ALA A 71 0.75 2.37 10.47
N ARG A 72 1.49 3.48 10.59
CA ARG A 72 1.52 4.31 11.81
C ARG A 72 1.08 5.73 11.46
N ASN A 73 0.20 6.27 12.27
CA ASN A 73 -0.22 7.67 12.16
C ASN A 73 -0.37 8.25 13.57
N SER A 74 -0.07 9.54 13.73
CA SER A 74 -0.24 10.28 14.98
C SER A 74 -1.01 11.57 14.71
N VAL A 75 -1.92 11.91 15.61
CA VAL A 75 -2.72 13.14 15.55
C VAL A 75 -2.73 13.76 16.93
N VAL A 76 -2.45 15.05 17.02
CA VAL A 76 -2.52 15.80 18.28
C VAL A 76 -3.94 16.30 18.48
N VAL A 77 -4.54 15.97 19.62
CA VAL A 77 -5.89 16.38 19.99
C VAL A 77 -5.85 17.18 21.29
N ASN A 78 -6.60 18.29 21.33
CA ASN A 78 -6.69 19.16 22.51
C ASN A 78 -7.85 18.74 23.43
N VAL A 79 -7.79 17.50 23.93
CA VAL A 79 -8.77 16.95 24.88
C VAL A 79 -8.04 16.14 25.97
N PRO A 80 -8.62 16.01 27.19
CA PRO A 80 -8.06 15.12 28.20
C PRO A 80 -7.96 13.68 27.70
N ALA A 81 -6.89 12.97 28.11
CA ALA A 81 -6.62 11.60 27.65
C ALA A 81 -7.79 10.63 27.90
N GLU A 82 -8.49 10.79 29.02
CA GLU A 82 -9.68 9.99 29.35
C GLU A 82 -10.79 10.17 28.30
N GLN A 83 -11.06 11.41 27.87
CA GLN A 83 -12.09 11.67 26.87
C GLN A 83 -11.72 11.11 25.50
N ALA A 84 -10.44 11.24 25.11
CA ALA A 84 -9.95 10.64 23.88
C ALA A 84 -10.08 9.11 23.91
N PHE A 85 -9.74 8.49 25.05
CA PHE A 85 -9.86 7.04 25.22
C PHE A 85 -11.32 6.58 25.18
N GLN A 86 -12.24 7.25 25.87
CA GLN A 86 -13.66 6.92 25.86
C GLN A 86 -14.29 7.06 24.46
N PHE A 87 -13.84 8.05 23.68
CA PHE A 87 -14.26 8.21 22.29
C PHE A 87 -13.73 7.08 21.41
N TRP A 88 -12.43 6.77 21.52
CA TRP A 88 -11.79 5.71 20.74
C TRP A 88 -12.29 4.30 21.09
N ARG A 89 -12.57 4.03 22.37
CA ARG A 89 -13.02 2.72 22.86
C ARG A 89 -14.38 2.31 22.29
N ARG A 90 -15.22 3.30 21.94
CA ARG A 90 -16.45 3.10 21.18
C ARG A 90 -16.11 2.95 19.70
N LEU A 91 -16.02 1.71 19.24
CA LEU A 91 -15.53 1.37 17.89
C LEU A 91 -16.37 2.00 16.76
N GLU A 92 -17.65 2.27 17.00
CA GLU A 92 -18.56 2.97 16.08
C GLU A 92 -18.11 4.40 15.74
N ASN A 93 -17.26 5.01 16.56
CA ASN A 93 -16.69 6.34 16.32
C ASN A 93 -15.49 6.32 15.36
N LEU A 94 -14.83 5.18 15.16
CA LEU A 94 -13.61 5.08 14.36
C LEU A 94 -13.78 5.58 12.91
N PRO A 95 -14.88 5.30 12.19
CA PRO A 95 -15.09 5.82 10.83
C PRO A 95 -15.05 7.35 10.72
N SER A 96 -15.32 8.08 11.80
CA SER A 96 -15.31 9.56 11.78
C SER A 96 -13.92 10.14 11.53
N PHE A 97 -12.85 9.41 11.86
CA PHE A 97 -11.46 9.87 11.67
C PHE A 97 -10.58 8.86 10.90
N MET A 98 -11.06 7.63 10.67
CA MET A 98 -10.39 6.64 9.83
C MET A 98 -11.06 6.58 8.45
N ARG A 99 -10.57 7.40 7.50
CA ARG A 99 -11.16 7.57 6.15
C ARG A 99 -11.34 6.29 5.32
N HIS A 100 -10.61 5.23 5.65
CA HIS A 100 -10.67 3.94 4.94
C HIS A 100 -11.72 2.99 5.53
N LEU A 101 -12.38 3.38 6.62
CA LEU A 101 -13.40 2.60 7.29
C LEU A 101 -14.77 3.21 6.99
N GLN A 102 -15.70 2.41 6.48
CA GLN A 102 -17.06 2.83 6.16
C GLN A 102 -17.96 2.77 7.38
N SER A 103 -17.95 1.64 8.09
CA SER A 103 -18.74 1.47 9.30
C SER A 103 -18.15 0.41 10.22
N VAL A 104 -18.43 0.55 11.51
CA VAL A 104 -18.21 -0.51 12.51
C VAL A 104 -19.51 -0.68 13.26
N THR A 105 -19.96 -1.93 13.42
CA THR A 105 -21.19 -2.25 14.15
C THR A 105 -20.86 -3.25 15.24
N ASP A 106 -21.25 -2.95 16.47
CA ASP A 106 -21.16 -3.91 17.57
C ASP A 106 -22.22 -5.00 17.39
N LEU A 107 -21.78 -6.27 17.39
CA LEU A 107 -22.66 -7.44 17.30
C LEU A 107 -22.91 -8.07 18.68
N GLY A 108 -22.38 -7.47 19.75
CA GLY A 108 -22.40 -8.01 21.10
C GLY A 108 -21.39 -9.14 21.30
N ASN A 109 -21.21 -9.53 22.57
CA ASN A 109 -20.30 -10.60 22.99
C ASN A 109 -18.83 -10.36 22.59
N GLY A 110 -18.42 -9.09 22.54
CA GLY A 110 -17.06 -8.70 22.14
C GLY A 110 -16.76 -8.87 20.65
N ARG A 111 -17.78 -9.06 19.80
CA ARG A 111 -17.63 -9.17 18.34
C ARG A 111 -18.10 -7.90 17.66
N SER A 112 -17.40 -7.50 16.63
CA SER A 112 -17.74 -6.33 15.81
C SER A 112 -17.65 -6.69 14.34
N ARG A 113 -18.54 -6.12 13.53
CA ARG A 113 -18.47 -6.15 12.07
C ARG A 113 -17.82 -4.87 11.60
N TRP A 114 -16.84 -4.99 10.72
CA TRP A 114 -16.06 -3.88 10.19
C TRP A 114 -16.23 -3.85 8.69
N ILE A 115 -16.60 -2.69 8.15
CA ILE A 115 -16.72 -2.51 6.70
C ILE A 115 -15.72 -1.45 6.29
N ALA A 116 -14.82 -1.77 5.35
CA ALA A 116 -13.73 -0.91 4.91
C ALA A 116 -13.69 -0.75 3.39
N PHE A 117 -13.12 0.37 2.93
CA PHE A 117 -12.87 0.65 1.53
C PHE A 117 -11.49 0.13 1.12
N GLY A 118 -11.48 -0.91 0.30
CA GLY A 118 -10.31 -1.43 -0.38
C GLY A 118 -9.89 -0.60 -1.61
N PRO A 119 -8.78 -0.98 -2.25
CA PRO A 119 -8.33 -0.36 -3.49
C PRO A 119 -9.45 -0.31 -4.54
N GLY A 120 -9.62 0.85 -5.19
CA GLY A 120 -10.68 1.06 -6.18
C GLY A 120 -12.08 1.31 -5.60
N GLY A 121 -12.22 1.55 -4.29
CA GLY A 121 -13.53 1.79 -3.65
C GLY A 121 -14.32 0.50 -3.42
N THR A 122 -13.65 -0.65 -3.48
CA THR A 122 -14.27 -1.96 -3.22
C THR A 122 -14.60 -2.11 -1.74
N GLU A 123 -15.82 -2.46 -1.41
CA GLU A 123 -16.23 -2.71 -0.02
C GLU A 123 -15.73 -4.09 0.45
N VAL A 124 -15.17 -4.15 1.67
CA VAL A 124 -14.68 -5.38 2.31
C VAL A 124 -15.31 -5.49 3.70
N THR A 125 -15.90 -6.65 4.02
CA THR A 125 -16.61 -6.95 5.29
C THR A 125 -15.95 -8.10 6.05
#